data_AF-A0A448NUG0-F1
#
_entry.id   AF-A0A448NUG0-F1
#
_cell.length_a   1.000
_cell.length_b   1.000
_cell.length_c   1.000
_cell.angle_alpha   90.00
_cell.angle_beta   90.00
_cell.angle_gamma   90.00
#
_symmetry.space_group_name_H-M   'P 1'
#
loop_
_entity.id
_entity.type
_entity.pdbx_description
1 polymer ?
#
loop_
_entity_poly.entity_id
_entity_poly.type
_entity_poly.pdbx_seq_one_letter_code
_entity_poly.pdbx_strand_id
1 'polypeptide(L)'
;MDQKNNLSELSDEKLLKRRDLLKGVLIGMYAICILMIVLLVYIFFYKSYSEVSIATFIPAMMLPVITLPLLFQVNTLNKEVKSRNLK
;
A
#
# COMPACT_ATOMS: atom_id res chain seq x y z
N MET A 1 15.27 18.83 -1.42
CA MET A 1 14.02 19.61 -1.51
C MET A 1 12.93 18.80 -0.83
N ASP A 2 12.80 18.97 0.49
CA ASP A 2 11.70 18.40 1.26
C ASP A 2 10.39 18.99 0.79
N GLN A 3 9.64 18.23 0.00
CA GLN A 3 8.24 18.50 -0.31
C GLN A 3 7.44 18.32 0.99
N LYS A 4 7.52 19.32 1.88
CA LYS A 4 6.65 19.47 3.04
C LYS A 4 5.26 19.77 2.48
N ASN A 5 4.58 18.71 2.03
CA ASN A 5 3.17 18.70 1.68
C ASN A 5 2.42 19.14 2.94
N ASN A 6 2.19 20.45 3.06
CA ASN A 6 1.53 21.04 4.21
C ASN A 6 0.05 20.65 4.12
N LEU A 7 -0.27 19.47 4.63
CA LEU A 7 -1.64 18.96 4.72
C LEU A 7 -2.55 19.99 5.40
N SER A 8 -1.97 20.81 6.27
CA SER A 8 -2.64 21.92 6.95
C SER A 8 -3.13 23.03 6.01
N GLU A 9 -2.50 23.23 4.83
CA GLU A 9 -2.91 24.23 3.84
C GLU A 9 -3.96 23.69 2.84
N LEU A 10 -4.30 22.41 2.90
CA LEU A 10 -5.29 21.81 2.00
C LEU A 10 -6.71 22.11 2.49
N SER A 11 -7.61 22.48 1.56
CA SER A 11 -9.06 22.54 1.80
C SER A 11 -9.58 21.14 2.17
N ASP A 12 -10.57 21.10 3.05
CA ASP A 12 -11.15 19.87 3.61
C ASP A 12 -11.61 18.89 2.53
N GLU A 13 -12.19 19.42 1.44
CA GLU A 13 -12.63 18.64 0.28
C GLU A 13 -11.47 17.97 -0.47
N LYS A 14 -10.34 18.67 -0.62
CA LYS A 14 -9.13 18.12 -1.25
C LYS A 14 -8.45 17.10 -0.34
N LEU A 15 -8.56 17.30 0.97
CA LEU A 15 -7.99 16.44 2.00
C LEU A 15 -8.73 15.10 2.08
N LEU A 16 -10.07 15.13 2.04
CA LEU A 16 -10.91 13.94 1.93
C LEU A 16 -10.72 13.21 0.60
N LYS A 17 -10.68 13.93 -0.53
CA LYS A 17 -10.43 13.31 -1.85
C LYS A 17 -9.07 12.60 -1.89
N ARG A 18 -8.03 13.21 -1.33
CA ARG A 18 -6.70 12.59 -1.23
C ARG A 18 -6.75 11.33 -0.35
N ARG A 19 -7.48 11.35 0.77
CA ARG A 19 -7.67 10.18 1.65
C ARG A 19 -8.28 9.01 0.90
N ASP A 20 -9.34 9.26 0.15
CA ASP A 20 -10.07 8.20 -0.54
C ASP A 20 -9.27 7.62 -1.71
N LEU A 21 -8.50 8.45 -2.43
CA LEU A 21 -7.57 7.98 -3.45
C LEU A 21 -6.48 7.08 -2.84
N LEU A 22 -5.83 7.51 -1.75
CA LEU A 22 -4.80 6.67 -1.12
C LEU A 22 -5.39 5.38 -0.54
N LYS A 23 -6.60 5.40 0.03
CA LYS A 23 -7.30 4.20 0.47
C LYS A 23 -7.58 3.25 -0.69
N GLY A 24 -8.05 3.76 -1.83
CA GLY A 24 -8.28 2.97 -3.04
C GLY A 24 -7.00 2.31 -3.55
N VAL A 25 -5.88 3.04 -3.57
CA VAL A 25 -4.57 2.49 -3.93
C VAL A 25 -4.13 1.40 -2.95
N LEU A 26 -4.34 1.59 -1.64
CA LEU A 26 -4.05 0.59 -0.62
C LEU A 26 -4.81 -0.72 -0.85
N ILE A 27 -6.10 -0.61 -1.17
CA ILE A 27 -6.97 -1.77 -1.44
C ILE A 27 -6.51 -2.50 -2.70
N GLY A 28 -6.20 -1.78 -3.78
CA GLY A 28 -5.66 -2.37 -5.00
C GLY A 28 -4.34 -3.10 -4.76
N MET A 29 -3.45 -2.52 -3.95
CA MET A 29 -2.18 -3.13 -3.58
C MET A 29 -2.37 -4.40 -2.72
N TYR A 30 -3.34 -4.39 -1.81
CA TYR A 30 -3.70 -5.58 -1.03
C TYR A 30 -4.25 -6.72 -1.92
N ALA A 31 -5.08 -6.39 -2.91
CA ALA A 31 -5.58 -7.37 -3.87
C ALA A 31 -4.45 -8.04 -4.67
N ILE A 32 -3.46 -7.26 -5.11
CA ILE A 32 -2.27 -7.79 -5.81
C ILE A 32 -1.45 -8.71 -4.89
N CYS A 33 -1.28 -8.35 -3.61
CA CYS A 33 -0.62 -9.22 -2.63
C CYS A 33 -1.34 -10.58 -2.49
N ILE A 34 -2.68 -10.59 -2.40
CA ILE A 34 -3.44 -11.85 -2.34
C ILE A 34 -3.21 -12.69 -3.60
N LEU A 35 -3.27 -12.05 -4.77
CA LEU A 35 -3.09 -12.75 -6.05
C LEU A 35 -1.68 -13.36 -6.15
N MET A 36 -0.65 -12.64 -5.67
CA MET A 36 0.72 -13.16 -5.55
C MET A 36 0.80 -14.36 -4.60
N ILE A 37 0.13 -14.33 -3.44
CA ILE A 37 0.09 -15.46 -2.51
C ILE A 37 -0.56 -16.68 -3.16
N VAL A 38 -1.67 -16.50 -3.87
CA VAL A 38 -2.36 -17.60 -4.58
C VAL A 38 -1.44 -18.24 -5.64
N LEU A 39 -0.73 -17.43 -6.41
CA LEU A 39 0.26 -17.92 -7.38
C LEU A 39 1.41 -18.67 -6.71
N LEU A 40 1.89 -18.15 -5.58
CA LEU A 40 2.93 -18.79 -4.77
C LEU A 40 2.50 -20.18 -4.31
N VAL A 41 1.29 -20.28 -3.76
CA VAL A 41 0.68 -21.53 -3.30
C VAL A 41 0.51 -22.49 -4.48
N TYR A 42 0.00 -22.01 -5.61
CA TYR A 42 -0.13 -22.83 -6.82
C TYR A 42 1.22 -23.40 -7.27
N ILE A 43 2.27 -22.57 -7.35
CA ILE A 43 3.62 -23.03 -7.72
C ILE A 43 4.13 -24.04 -6.70
N PHE A 44 3.93 -23.81 -5.41
CA PHE A 44 4.39 -24.70 -4.33
C PHE A 44 3.75 -26.09 -4.38
N PHE A 45 2.46 -26.19 -4.69
CA PHE A 45 1.74 -27.46 -4.74
C PHE A 45 1.87 -28.20 -6.08
N TYR A 46 1.99 -27.48 -7.20
CA TYR A 46 1.97 -28.07 -8.54
C TYR A 46 3.36 -28.16 -9.19
N LYS A 47 4.36 -27.41 -8.72
CA LYS A 47 5.72 -27.38 -9.30
C LYS A 47 6.73 -27.84 -8.25
N SER A 48 7.60 -28.78 -8.64
CA SER A 48 8.64 -29.30 -7.75
C SER A 48 9.66 -28.20 -7.40
N TYR A 49 10.05 -28.09 -6.12
CA TYR A 49 10.98 -27.06 -5.61
C TYR A 49 12.30 -26.98 -6.37
N SER A 50 12.70 -28.07 -7.05
CA SER A 50 13.91 -28.11 -7.89
C SER A 50 13.89 -27.11 -9.05
N GLU A 51 12.71 -26.65 -9.49
CA GLU A 51 12.58 -25.76 -10.64
C GLU A 51 12.21 -24.31 -10.25
N VAL A 52 12.02 -24.05 -8.96
CA VAL A 52 11.53 -22.76 -8.45
C VAL A 52 12.66 -22.05 -7.72
N SER A 53 13.22 -21.03 -8.35
CA SER A 53 14.26 -20.21 -7.74
C SER A 53 13.69 -19.35 -6.61
N ILE A 54 14.46 -19.21 -5.51
CA ILE A 54 14.17 -18.27 -4.42
C ILE A 54 13.99 -16.83 -4.95
N ALA A 55 14.62 -16.50 -6.09
CA ALA A 55 14.46 -15.21 -6.75
C ALA A 55 13.01 -14.87 -7.12
N THR A 56 12.15 -15.87 -7.37
CA THR A 56 10.73 -15.68 -7.68
C THR A 56 9.94 -15.10 -6.49
N PHE A 57 10.44 -15.25 -5.27
CA PHE A 57 9.79 -14.76 -4.05
C PHE A 57 10.21 -13.34 -3.67
N ILE A 58 11.32 -12.83 -4.23
CA ILE A 58 11.87 -11.51 -3.91
C ILE A 58 10.85 -10.39 -4.14
N PRO A 59 10.14 -10.32 -5.29
CA PRO A 59 9.14 -9.27 -5.52
C PRO A 59 8.02 -9.28 -4.47
N ALA A 60 7.55 -10.46 -4.07
CA ALA A 60 6.49 -10.59 -3.06
C ALA A 60 6.96 -10.08 -1.68
N MET A 61 8.22 -10.34 -1.32
CA MET A 61 8.81 -9.87 -0.05
C MET A 61 9.15 -8.37 -0.06
N MET A 62 9.36 -7.78 -1.23
CA MET A 62 9.60 -6.33 -1.37
C MET A 62 8.32 -5.50 -1.29
N LEU A 63 7.15 -6.07 -1.61
CA LEU A 63 5.88 -5.34 -1.59
C LEU A 63 5.62 -4.63 -0.25
N PRO A 64 5.70 -5.27 0.94
CA PRO A 64 5.52 -4.60 2.22
C PRO A 64 6.44 -3.38 2.40
N VAL A 65 7.69 -3.49 1.97
CA VAL A 65 8.68 -2.40 2.07
C VAL A 65 8.27 -1.21 1.21
N ILE A 66 7.77 -1.47 0.00
CA ILE A 66 7.28 -0.43 -0.92
C ILE A 66 5.97 0.20 -0.38
N THR A 67 5.14 -0.58 0.34
CA THR A 67 3.88 -0.08 0.92
C THR A 67 4.07 0.81 2.15
N LEU A 68 5.19 0.69 2.85
CA LEU A 68 5.49 1.43 4.08
C LEU A 68 5.32 2.97 3.97
N PRO A 69 5.96 3.66 3.00
CA PRO A 69 5.82 5.11 2.86
C PRO A 69 4.39 5.55 2.53
N LEU A 70 3.60 4.70 1.84
CA LEU A 70 2.18 4.95 1.58
C LEU A 70 1.36 4.85 2.87
N LEU A 71 1.62 3.85 3.72
CA LEU A 71 0.97 3.69 5.01
C LEU A 71 1.23 4.87 5.95
N PHE A 72 2.48 5.35 6.00
CA PHE A 72 2.82 6.55 6.77
C PHE A 72 2.06 7.79 6.28
N GLN A 73 1.97 7.99 4.96
CA GLN A 73 1.21 9.10 4.38
C GLN A 73 -0.28 9.01 4.70
N VAL A 74 -0.89 7.83 4.60
CA VAL A 74 -2.31 7.62 4.97
C VAL A 74 -2.52 7.90 6.45
N ASN A 75 -1.63 7.45 7.32
CA ASN A 75 -1.76 7.66 8.76
C ASN A 75 -1.68 9.15 9.12
N THR A 76 -0.71 9.88 8.56
CA THR A 76 -0.58 11.34 8.74
C THR A 76 -1.81 12.08 8.23
N LEU A 77 -2.32 11.69 7.05
CA LEU A 77 -3.53 12.28 6.48
C LEU A 77 -4.77 11.99 7.35
N ASN A 78 -4.90 10.76 7.87
CA ASN A 78 -6.02 10.38 8.72
C ASN A 78 -5.97 11.09 10.09
N LYS A 79 -4.77 11.35 10.62
CA LYS A 79 -4.58 12.20 11.82
C LYS A 79 -5.04 13.64 11.58
N GLU A 80 -4.74 14.20 10.41
CA GLU A 80 -5.16 15.56 10.03
C GLU A 80 -6.68 15.64 9.79
N VAL A 81 -7.28 14.65 9.11
CA VAL A 81 -8.74 14.54 8.98
C VAL A 81 -9.42 14.50 10.35
N LYS A 82 -8.86 13.70 11.27
CA LYS A 82 -9.40 13.54 12.63
C LYS A 82 -9.21 14.80 13.48
N SER A 83 -8.08 15.51 13.36
CA SER A 83 -7.86 16.77 14.09
C SER A 83 -8.85 17.86 13.67
N ARG A 84 -9.30 17.83 12.42
CA ARG A 84 -10.33 18.73 11.87
C ARG A 84 -11.77 18.27 12.08
N ASN A 85 -11.99 17.13 12.75
CA ASN A 85 -13.33 16.52 12.93
C ASN A 85 -14.08 16.26 11.61
N LEU A 86 -13.34 16.02 10.53
CA LEU A 86 -13.90 15.65 9.23
C LEU A 86 -14.19 14.14 9.24
N LYS A 87 -15.41 13.73 8.87
CA LYS A 87 -15.86 12.32 8.94
C LYS A 87 -15.49 11.57 7.65
#